data_AF-A0ABD0C3B1-F1
#
_entry.id   AF-A0ABD0C3B1-F1
#
_cell.length_a   1.000
_cell.length_b   1.000
_cell.length_c   1.000
_cell.angle_alpha   90.00
_cell.angle_beta   90.00
_cell.angle_gamma   90.00
#
_symmetry.space_group_name_H-M   'P 1'
#
loop_
_entity.id
_entity.type
_entity.pdbx_description
1 polymer ?
#
loop_
_entity_poly.entity_id
_entity_poly.type
_entity_poly.pdbx_seq_one_letter_code
_entity_poly.pdbx_strand_id
1 'polypeptide(L)'
;MKILKRIGIGLLSLIGILLVVIIGYVGYMQMHYYRIPDNRKLSIKNNQSKQLSLHHLYSIITYNVGFGAYNHNFDFFMDKGELKNGTKTQGTRGTAFSKQSVLASTDGVIKTMKKQNPDFMLFQEIDTHSTRSHYVNQVNLVVHAFKNYDHVFANNFHSAYLAWPLYDPHGSVQSGLLSMSKYHMQSAVRRKYPVSSAFISKFTDLDRCFTVMHYPIKGGKELIVINSHMSAYDKGGKMRKAQMKILSKVIEAEYKAGNYVIVGGDFNHALGRDMLTHFDHQEKIPSWVSVLDQKMLPKDFIMVTATNRERVATVRSTDMKYRPKVNYQTVGDGFIISKNIKAKATDINTDYRYADHNPVRLGFSLK
;
A
#
# COMPACT_ATOMS: atom_id res chain seq x y z
N MET A 1 -15.87 35.48 45.77
CA MET A 1 -15.29 34.16 46.15
C MET A 1 -16.17 32.95 45.84
N LYS A 2 -17.46 32.88 46.23
CA LYS A 2 -18.31 31.67 46.00
C LYS A 2 -18.51 31.32 44.50
N ILE A 3 -18.66 32.32 43.64
CA ILE A 3 -18.82 32.14 42.18
C ILE A 3 -17.53 31.58 41.56
N LEU A 4 -16.38 32.18 41.87
CA LEU A 4 -15.06 31.69 41.44
C LEU A 4 -14.79 30.25 41.88
N LYS A 5 -15.18 29.87 43.10
CA LYS A 5 -15.08 28.49 43.60
C LYS A 5 -15.95 27.52 42.79
N ARG A 6 -17.19 27.90 42.47
CA ARG A 6 -18.10 27.07 41.65
C ARG A 6 -17.58 26.91 40.21
N ILE A 7 -17.08 27.98 39.60
CA ILE A 7 -16.44 27.94 38.28
C ILE A 7 -15.21 27.02 38.31
N GLY A 8 -14.35 27.16 39.34
CA GLY A 8 -13.17 26.32 39.50
C GLY A 8 -13.51 24.84 39.63
N ILE A 9 -14.52 24.48 40.44
CA ILE A 9 -15.01 23.09 40.56
C ILE A 9 -15.54 22.60 39.21
N GLY A 10 -16.34 23.40 38.51
CA GLY A 10 -16.87 23.03 37.19
C GLY A 10 -15.78 22.74 36.16
N LEU A 11 -14.74 23.59 36.10
CA LEU A 11 -13.59 23.39 35.20
C LEU A 11 -12.80 22.13 35.57
N LEU A 12 -12.57 21.89 36.86
CA LEU A 12 -11.89 20.67 37.34
C LEU A 12 -12.69 19.41 37.01
N SER A 13 -14.02 19.45 37.16
CA SER A 13 -14.90 18.34 36.78
C SER A 13 -14.85 18.07 35.28
N LEU A 14 -14.85 19.12 34.44
CA LEU A 14 -14.73 18.97 32.99
C LEU A 14 -13.38 18.35 32.59
N ILE A 15 -12.29 18.82 33.18
CA ILE A 15 -10.95 18.24 32.98
C ILE A 15 -10.93 16.78 33.44
N GLY A 16 -11.53 16.48 34.59
CA GLY A 16 -11.65 15.10 35.11
C GLY A 16 -12.38 14.18 34.14
N ILE A 17 -13.52 14.62 33.60
CA ILE A 17 -14.28 13.87 32.60
C ILE A 17 -13.45 13.64 31.34
N LEU A 18 -12.78 14.69 30.84
CA LEU A 18 -11.91 14.58 29.66
C LEU A 18 -10.77 13.57 29.88
N LEU A 19 -10.14 13.58 31.05
CA LEU A 19 -9.11 12.62 31.41
C LEU A 19 -9.64 11.18 31.45
N VAL A 20 -10.82 10.95 32.04
CA VAL A 20 -11.47 9.63 32.05
C VAL A 20 -11.75 9.15 30.63
N VAL A 21 -12.24 10.02 29.75
CA VAL A 21 -12.48 9.67 28.34
C VAL A 21 -11.18 9.32 27.61
N ILE A 22 -10.11 10.11 27.79
CA ILE A 22 -8.81 9.84 27.17
C ILE A 22 -8.21 8.52 27.68
N ILE A 23 -8.23 8.30 28.99
CA ILE A 23 -7.72 7.06 29.60
C ILE A 23 -8.54 5.87 29.11
N GLY A 24 -9.87 5.99 29.06
CA GLY A 24 -10.76 4.96 28.52
C GLY A 24 -10.47 4.63 27.06
N TYR A 25 -10.28 5.64 26.22
CA TYR A 25 -9.91 5.46 24.81
C TYR A 25 -8.55 4.78 24.63
N VAL A 26 -7.52 5.23 25.37
CA VAL A 26 -6.19 4.61 25.33
C VAL A 26 -6.24 3.16 25.82
N GLY A 27 -7.01 2.91 26.90
CA GLY A 27 -7.26 1.56 27.42
C GLY A 27 -7.93 0.66 26.37
N TYR A 28 -8.99 1.14 25.73
CA TYR A 28 -9.67 0.45 24.64
C TYR A 28 -8.71 0.10 23.49
N MET A 29 -7.92 1.07 23.03
CA MET A 29 -6.93 0.87 21.96
C MET A 29 -5.86 -0.14 22.37
N GLN A 30 -5.40 -0.10 23.61
CA GLN A 30 -4.40 -1.03 24.12
C GLN A 30 -4.94 -2.46 24.26
N MET A 31 -6.20 -2.63 24.68
CA MET A 31 -6.85 -3.95 24.77
C MET A 31 -7.04 -4.62 23.41
N HIS A 32 -7.27 -3.83 22.36
CA HIS A 32 -7.50 -4.34 21.00
C HIS A 32 -6.25 -4.34 20.13
N TYR A 33 -5.12 -3.85 20.65
CA TYR A 33 -3.86 -3.83 19.91
C TYR A 33 -3.21 -5.21 19.91
N TYR A 34 -2.98 -5.72 18.71
CA TYR A 34 -2.13 -6.89 18.46
C TYR A 34 -1.33 -6.67 17.18
N ARG A 35 -0.38 -7.55 16.89
CA ARG A 35 0.29 -7.62 15.58
C ARG A 35 0.15 -9.03 15.05
N ILE A 36 -0.10 -9.15 13.76
CA ILE A 36 -0.23 -10.46 13.12
C ILE A 36 1.17 -11.11 13.06
N PRO A 37 1.31 -12.37 13.51
CA PRO A 37 2.59 -13.07 13.51
C PRO A 37 3.27 -13.13 12.13
N ASP A 38 4.61 -13.23 12.12
CA ASP A 38 5.36 -13.56 10.90
C ASP A 38 5.06 -15.00 10.45
N ASN A 39 5.33 -15.32 9.18
CA ASN A 39 5.13 -16.64 8.58
C ASN A 39 3.70 -17.18 8.73
N ARG A 40 2.69 -16.30 8.67
CA ARG A 40 1.29 -16.71 8.74
C ARG A 40 0.84 -17.28 7.40
N LYS A 41 0.52 -18.58 7.35
CA LYS A 41 -0.11 -19.21 6.18
C LYS A 41 -1.44 -18.54 5.87
N LEU A 42 -1.67 -18.25 4.59
CA LEU A 42 -2.90 -17.64 4.09
C LEU A 42 -3.80 -18.69 3.44
N SER A 43 -5.12 -18.47 3.51
CA SER A 43 -6.09 -19.33 2.83
C SER A 43 -6.22 -18.89 1.38
N ILE A 44 -5.88 -19.80 0.48
CA ILE A 44 -6.11 -19.64 -0.97
C ILE A 44 -7.57 -19.95 -1.24
N LYS A 45 -8.24 -19.05 -1.95
CA LYS A 45 -9.65 -19.18 -2.32
C LYS A 45 -9.76 -19.26 -3.84
N ASN A 46 -10.74 -20.02 -4.33
CA ASN A 46 -10.96 -20.24 -5.77
C ASN A 46 -9.68 -20.69 -6.50
N ASN A 47 -8.95 -21.64 -5.92
CA ASN A 47 -7.65 -22.05 -6.42
C ASN A 47 -7.77 -22.59 -7.85
N GLN A 48 -7.03 -22.00 -8.78
CA GLN A 48 -7.03 -22.42 -10.17
C GLN A 48 -6.20 -23.71 -10.32
N SER A 49 -6.38 -24.42 -11.45
CA SER A 49 -5.64 -25.66 -11.73
C SER A 49 -4.48 -25.49 -12.72
N LYS A 50 -4.47 -24.39 -13.48
CA LYS A 50 -3.49 -24.15 -14.54
C LYS A 50 -2.11 -23.83 -13.97
N GLN A 51 -1.11 -24.62 -14.32
CA GLN A 51 0.29 -24.34 -13.99
C GLN A 51 0.96 -23.39 -14.99
N LEU A 52 2.05 -22.76 -14.57
CA LEU A 52 2.91 -21.96 -15.43
C LEU A 52 3.78 -22.87 -16.32
N SER A 53 4.30 -22.29 -17.40
CA SER A 53 5.29 -22.88 -18.30
C SER A 53 6.38 -21.86 -18.62
N LEU A 54 7.58 -22.38 -18.91
CA LEU A 54 8.69 -21.57 -19.41
C LEU A 54 8.37 -20.96 -20.77
N HIS A 55 9.07 -19.88 -21.11
CA HIS A 55 9.02 -19.14 -22.38
C HIS A 55 7.64 -18.58 -22.81
N HIS A 56 6.60 -18.76 -22.00
CA HIS A 56 5.32 -18.13 -22.22
C HIS A 56 5.34 -16.69 -21.70
N LEU A 57 4.64 -15.79 -22.39
CA LEU A 57 4.50 -14.40 -22.00
C LEU A 57 3.32 -14.25 -21.04
N TYR A 58 3.60 -13.80 -19.83
CA TYR A 58 2.63 -13.49 -18.79
C TYR A 58 2.59 -11.99 -18.52
N SER A 59 1.59 -11.58 -17.74
CA SER A 59 1.43 -10.21 -17.29
C SER A 59 1.02 -10.09 -15.83
N ILE A 60 1.61 -9.16 -15.11
CA ILE A 60 1.27 -8.83 -13.72
C ILE A 60 1.06 -7.33 -13.59
N ILE A 61 0.07 -6.93 -12.79
CA ILE A 61 -0.17 -5.53 -12.45
C ILE A 61 -0.09 -5.34 -10.93
N THR A 62 0.58 -4.28 -10.50
CA THR A 62 0.50 -3.78 -9.12
C THR A 62 -0.29 -2.48 -9.06
N TYR A 63 -1.12 -2.31 -8.03
CA TYR A 63 -1.93 -1.10 -7.85
C TYR A 63 -2.26 -0.85 -6.37
N ASN A 64 -1.71 0.22 -5.78
CA ASN A 64 -2.21 0.77 -4.52
C ASN A 64 -3.53 1.51 -4.80
N VAL A 65 -4.63 1.07 -4.16
CA VAL A 65 -5.97 1.60 -4.44
C VAL A 65 -6.43 2.68 -3.46
N GLY A 66 -5.57 3.10 -2.52
CA GLY A 66 -5.83 4.19 -1.56
C GLY A 66 -7.17 4.04 -0.84
N PHE A 67 -7.54 2.79 -0.50
CA PHE A 67 -8.83 2.37 0.05
C PHE A 67 -10.07 2.97 -0.63
N GLY A 68 -9.98 3.29 -1.92
CA GLY A 68 -11.05 3.85 -2.73
C GLY A 68 -11.38 5.33 -2.42
N ALA A 69 -10.59 5.99 -1.57
CA ALA A 69 -10.81 7.39 -1.21
C ALA A 69 -9.97 8.37 -2.05
N TYR A 70 -8.75 7.99 -2.44
CA TYR A 70 -7.69 8.88 -2.90
C TYR A 70 -7.85 9.44 -4.34
N ASN A 71 -9.08 9.62 -4.80
CA ASN A 71 -9.36 10.34 -6.04
C ASN A 71 -8.92 11.82 -5.97
N HIS A 72 -9.10 12.56 -7.08
CA HIS A 72 -8.67 13.96 -7.20
C HIS A 72 -9.10 14.88 -6.06
N ASN A 73 -10.26 14.64 -5.48
CA ASN A 73 -10.83 15.53 -4.49
C ASN A 73 -10.30 15.26 -3.08
N PHE A 74 -9.60 14.14 -2.87
CA PHE A 74 -9.16 13.71 -1.55
C PHE A 74 -7.80 14.28 -1.17
N ASP A 75 -7.72 14.70 0.09
CA ASP A 75 -6.50 15.07 0.81
C ASP A 75 -6.45 14.29 2.13
N PHE A 76 -5.27 13.83 2.55
CA PHE A 76 -5.13 12.95 3.69
C PHE A 76 -4.66 13.69 4.94
N PHE A 77 -5.37 13.53 6.06
CA PHE A 77 -5.12 14.30 7.28
C PHE A 77 -3.70 14.17 7.88
N MET A 78 -3.02 13.05 7.62
CA MET A 78 -1.66 12.80 8.12
C MET A 78 -0.59 13.46 7.25
N ASP A 79 -0.93 13.78 6.00
CA ASP A 79 0.00 14.35 5.05
C ASP A 79 0.14 15.85 5.23
N LYS A 80 1.41 16.28 5.25
CA LYS A 80 1.81 17.68 5.35
C LYS A 80 2.87 17.96 4.30
N GLY A 81 2.76 19.14 3.70
CA GLY A 81 3.68 19.62 2.69
C GLY A 81 3.96 21.11 2.85
N GLU A 82 4.74 21.62 1.91
CA GLU A 82 5.01 23.04 1.78
C GLU A 82 5.22 23.34 0.30
N LEU A 83 4.58 24.39 -0.20
CA LEU A 83 4.84 24.92 -1.53
C LEU A 83 6.20 25.62 -1.58
N LYS A 84 6.79 25.72 -2.78
CA LYS A 84 8.05 26.43 -3.05
C LYS A 84 8.00 27.90 -2.64
N ASN A 85 6.82 28.51 -2.61
CA ASN A 85 6.60 29.88 -2.15
C ASN A 85 6.49 30.01 -0.61
N GLY A 86 6.69 28.93 0.15
CA GLY A 86 6.62 28.92 1.62
C GLY A 86 5.26 28.61 2.22
N THR A 87 4.20 28.45 1.41
CA THR A 87 2.85 28.14 1.91
C THR A 87 2.80 26.70 2.43
N LYS A 88 2.46 26.52 3.70
CA LYS A 88 2.28 25.18 4.30
C LYS A 88 0.94 24.58 3.89
N THR A 89 0.93 23.28 3.67
CA THR A 89 -0.23 22.52 3.19
C THR A 89 -0.42 21.29 4.08
N GLN A 90 -1.68 20.93 4.33
CA GLN A 90 -2.03 19.79 5.16
C GLN A 90 -3.41 19.30 4.77
N GLY A 91 -3.54 17.98 4.58
CA GLY A 91 -4.82 17.36 4.32
C GLY A 91 -5.70 17.38 5.56
N THR A 92 -6.98 17.09 5.38
CA THR A 92 -7.99 17.27 6.43
C THR A 92 -8.88 16.04 6.63
N ARG A 93 -8.91 15.12 5.67
CA ARG A 93 -9.89 14.03 5.63
C ARG A 93 -9.31 12.76 6.26
N GLY A 94 -10.04 12.18 7.20
CA GLY A 94 -9.83 10.82 7.70
C GLY A 94 -10.64 9.78 6.93
N THR A 95 -11.76 10.15 6.31
CA THR A 95 -12.63 9.22 5.59
C THR A 95 -12.91 9.65 4.15
N ALA A 96 -13.21 8.68 3.28
CA ALA A 96 -13.64 8.95 1.92
C ALA A 96 -14.86 9.86 1.89
N PHE A 97 -15.12 10.54 0.76
CA PHE A 97 -16.23 11.49 0.65
C PHE A 97 -17.60 10.91 0.97
N SER A 98 -17.83 9.68 0.52
CA SER A 98 -19.07 8.95 0.74
C SER A 98 -18.86 7.50 0.34
N LYS A 99 -19.78 6.63 0.76
CA LYS A 99 -19.88 5.27 0.23
C LYS A 99 -19.92 5.22 -1.30
N GLN A 100 -20.65 6.14 -1.94
CA GLN A 100 -20.74 6.20 -3.39
C GLN A 100 -19.41 6.56 -4.04
N SER A 101 -18.62 7.46 -3.44
CA SER A 101 -17.28 7.79 -3.92
C SER A 101 -16.37 6.57 -3.89
N VAL A 102 -16.42 5.77 -2.80
CA VAL A 102 -15.60 4.54 -2.69
C VAL A 102 -16.02 3.52 -3.74
N LEU A 103 -17.33 3.29 -3.92
CA LEU A 103 -17.85 2.39 -4.95
C LEU A 103 -17.42 2.81 -6.36
N ALA A 104 -17.47 4.11 -6.67
CA ALA A 104 -17.05 4.64 -7.97
C ALA A 104 -15.55 4.44 -8.22
N SER A 105 -14.70 4.73 -7.22
CA SER A 105 -13.26 4.48 -7.31
C SER A 105 -12.97 2.98 -7.50
N THR A 106 -13.59 2.10 -6.71
CA THR A 106 -13.41 0.65 -6.82
C THR A 106 -13.88 0.11 -8.18
N ASP A 107 -15.01 0.59 -8.71
CA ASP A 107 -15.46 0.24 -10.07
C ASP A 107 -14.47 0.71 -11.14
N GLY A 108 -13.89 1.91 -10.99
CA GLY A 108 -12.83 2.41 -11.86
C GLY A 108 -11.57 1.54 -11.85
N VAL A 109 -11.15 1.08 -10.67
CA VAL A 109 -10.06 0.09 -10.53
C VAL A 109 -10.42 -1.21 -11.26
N ILE A 110 -11.62 -1.76 -11.04
CA ILE A 110 -12.08 -3.00 -11.69
C ILE A 110 -12.09 -2.85 -13.22
N LYS A 111 -12.64 -1.75 -13.74
CA LYS A 111 -12.65 -1.45 -15.19
C LYS A 111 -11.25 -1.34 -15.75
N THR A 112 -10.33 -0.70 -15.02
CA THR A 112 -8.92 -0.61 -15.40
C THR A 112 -8.30 -2.00 -15.51
N MET A 113 -8.49 -2.85 -14.50
CA MET A 113 -7.98 -4.23 -14.52
C MET A 113 -8.61 -5.09 -15.61
N LYS A 114 -9.91 -4.97 -15.86
CA LYS A 114 -10.60 -5.68 -16.97
C LYS A 114 -10.03 -5.29 -18.32
N LYS A 115 -9.81 -3.99 -18.56
CA LYS A 115 -9.21 -3.49 -19.81
C LYS A 115 -7.79 -4.06 -20.02
N GLN A 116 -7.03 -4.20 -18.94
CA GLN A 116 -5.65 -4.70 -19.00
C GLN A 116 -5.55 -6.23 -19.02
N ASN A 117 -6.59 -6.94 -18.55
CA ASN A 117 -6.68 -8.40 -18.50
C ASN A 117 -5.38 -9.11 -18.03
N PRO A 118 -4.76 -8.70 -16.91
CA PRO A 118 -3.49 -9.27 -16.47
C PRO A 118 -3.64 -10.72 -16.02
N ASP A 119 -2.56 -11.48 -15.98
CA ASP A 119 -2.55 -12.85 -15.45
C ASP A 119 -2.49 -12.87 -13.92
N PHE A 120 -1.83 -11.87 -13.34
CA PHE A 120 -1.70 -11.65 -11.91
C PHE A 120 -2.06 -10.21 -11.54
N MET A 121 -2.70 -10.02 -10.38
CA MET A 121 -3.03 -8.71 -9.84
C MET A 121 -2.58 -8.60 -8.39
N LEU A 122 -1.87 -7.52 -8.07
CA LEU A 122 -1.37 -7.21 -6.73
C LEU A 122 -1.97 -5.87 -6.29
N PHE A 123 -2.86 -5.89 -5.30
CA PHE A 123 -3.46 -4.69 -4.74
C PHE A 123 -2.89 -4.38 -3.36
N GLN A 124 -2.69 -3.10 -3.09
CA GLN A 124 -2.35 -2.55 -1.77
C GLN A 124 -3.47 -1.60 -1.31
N GLU A 125 -3.60 -1.39 0.00
CA GLU A 125 -4.63 -0.54 0.61
C GLU A 125 -6.06 -0.85 0.19
N ILE A 126 -6.38 -2.14 0.09
CA ILE A 126 -7.72 -2.58 -0.24
C ILE A 126 -8.47 -2.96 1.05
N ASP A 127 -9.58 -2.26 1.30
CA ASP A 127 -10.35 -2.42 2.54
C ASP A 127 -11.42 -3.52 2.42
N THR A 128 -11.73 -4.16 3.56
CA THR A 128 -12.85 -5.11 3.68
C THR A 128 -14.00 -4.56 4.51
N HIS A 129 -13.72 -3.77 5.56
CA HIS A 129 -14.74 -3.25 6.47
C HIS A 129 -14.21 -2.12 7.38
N SER A 130 -13.78 -1.00 6.79
CA SER A 130 -13.27 0.15 7.56
C SER A 130 -14.24 1.33 7.57
N THR A 131 -14.20 2.14 8.63
CA THR A 131 -14.91 3.42 8.68
C THR A 131 -14.46 4.36 7.56
N ARG A 132 -13.14 4.49 7.34
CA ARG A 132 -12.55 5.34 6.30
C ARG A 132 -13.04 5.08 4.87
N SER A 133 -13.50 3.86 4.59
CA SER A 133 -14.03 3.43 3.28
C SER A 133 -15.53 3.20 3.32
N HIS A 134 -16.25 3.77 4.30
CA HIS A 134 -17.70 3.62 4.48
C HIS A 134 -18.17 2.16 4.47
N TYR A 135 -17.35 1.28 5.07
CA TYR A 135 -17.60 -0.16 5.19
C TYR A 135 -17.79 -0.88 3.85
N VAL A 136 -17.32 -0.29 2.75
CA VAL A 136 -17.31 -0.96 1.44
C VAL A 136 -16.28 -2.07 1.45
N ASN A 137 -16.72 -3.30 1.20
CA ASN A 137 -15.84 -4.44 1.04
C ASN A 137 -15.29 -4.49 -0.39
N GLN A 138 -14.17 -3.81 -0.60
CA GLN A 138 -13.54 -3.68 -1.93
C GLN A 138 -12.95 -5.01 -2.40
N VAL A 139 -12.40 -5.81 -1.48
CA VAL A 139 -11.93 -7.17 -1.78
C VAL A 139 -13.04 -8.01 -2.40
N ASN A 140 -14.23 -8.03 -1.79
CA ASN A 140 -15.36 -8.76 -2.34
C ASN A 140 -15.74 -8.23 -3.72
N LEU A 141 -15.84 -6.92 -3.92
CA LEU A 141 -16.19 -6.35 -5.22
C LEU A 141 -15.20 -6.77 -6.32
N VAL A 142 -13.90 -6.71 -6.04
CA VAL A 142 -12.85 -7.12 -6.98
C VAL A 142 -12.94 -8.63 -7.24
N VAL A 143 -13.00 -9.47 -6.20
CA VAL A 143 -13.09 -10.94 -6.35
C VAL A 143 -14.32 -11.36 -7.17
N HIS A 144 -15.48 -10.75 -6.94
CA HIS A 144 -16.69 -11.03 -7.72
C HIS A 144 -16.56 -10.62 -9.19
N ALA A 145 -15.77 -9.58 -9.50
CA ALA A 145 -15.53 -9.15 -10.87
C ALA A 145 -14.53 -10.05 -11.64
N PHE A 146 -13.72 -10.84 -10.93
CA PHE A 146 -12.66 -11.68 -11.48
C PHE A 146 -12.78 -13.14 -11.01
N LYS A 147 -13.94 -13.76 -11.26
CA LYS A 147 -14.28 -15.12 -10.81
C LYS A 147 -13.36 -16.24 -11.31
N ASN A 148 -12.54 -15.98 -12.32
CA ASN A 148 -11.61 -16.96 -12.90
C ASN A 148 -10.18 -16.80 -12.35
N TYR A 149 -10.05 -16.18 -11.18
CA TYR A 149 -8.77 -16.00 -10.49
C TYR A 149 -8.84 -16.65 -9.12
N ASP A 150 -7.76 -17.29 -8.72
CA ASP A 150 -7.53 -17.53 -7.31
C ASP A 150 -7.24 -16.22 -6.59
N HIS A 151 -7.32 -16.25 -5.27
CA HIS A 151 -6.91 -15.10 -4.49
C HIS A 151 -6.49 -15.46 -3.07
N VAL A 152 -5.67 -14.57 -2.51
CA VAL A 152 -5.32 -14.51 -1.10
C VAL A 152 -5.42 -13.07 -0.60
N PHE A 153 -5.86 -12.91 0.65
CA PHE A 153 -5.88 -11.62 1.33
C PHE A 153 -5.01 -11.68 2.58
N ALA A 154 -4.08 -10.73 2.70
CA ALA A 154 -3.26 -10.55 3.89
C ALA A 154 -3.55 -9.19 4.51
N ASN A 155 -4.13 -9.17 5.71
CA ASN A 155 -4.30 -7.94 6.45
C ASN A 155 -2.92 -7.34 6.78
N ASN A 156 -2.74 -6.06 6.44
CA ASN A 156 -1.54 -5.29 6.74
C ASN A 156 -1.85 -3.97 7.45
N PHE A 157 -3.11 -3.73 7.78
CA PHE A 157 -3.55 -2.64 8.65
C PHE A 157 -4.88 -2.99 9.31
N HIS A 158 -4.84 -3.07 10.64
CA HIS A 158 -6.02 -3.18 11.46
C HIS A 158 -5.91 -2.25 12.65
N SER A 159 -6.99 -1.54 12.94
CA SER A 159 -7.11 -0.66 14.10
C SER A 159 -8.53 -0.72 14.63
N ALA A 160 -8.65 -0.72 15.96
CA ALA A 160 -9.95 -0.79 16.62
C ALA A 160 -10.75 0.49 16.33
N TYR A 161 -10.16 1.65 16.59
CA TYR A 161 -10.75 2.93 16.23
C TYR A 161 -9.73 4.08 16.32
N LEU A 162 -9.47 4.77 15.21
CA LEU A 162 -8.65 5.98 15.18
C LEU A 162 -9.53 7.22 15.28
N ALA A 163 -9.59 7.83 16.47
CA ALA A 163 -10.41 9.01 16.78
C ALA A 163 -9.90 10.34 16.17
N TRP A 164 -8.94 10.28 15.24
CA TRP A 164 -8.34 11.47 14.63
C TRP A 164 -8.45 11.39 13.10
N PRO A 165 -8.74 12.52 12.41
CA PRO A 165 -9.04 13.86 12.92
C PRO A 165 -10.39 13.91 13.65
N LEU A 166 -10.55 14.77 14.66
CA LEU A 166 -11.73 14.75 15.56
C LEU A 166 -13.08 14.91 14.84
N TYR A 167 -13.11 15.69 13.75
CA TYR A 167 -14.35 15.99 12.99
C TYR A 167 -14.57 15.05 11.81
N ASP A 168 -13.60 14.19 11.49
CA ASP A 168 -13.71 13.15 10.45
C ASP A 168 -12.84 11.93 10.83
N PRO A 169 -13.15 11.23 11.95
CA PRO A 169 -12.26 10.20 12.49
C PRO A 169 -11.97 9.09 11.47
N HIS A 170 -10.70 8.73 11.31
CA HIS A 170 -10.30 7.62 10.42
C HIS A 170 -10.98 6.30 10.81
N GLY A 171 -11.32 6.16 12.10
CA GLY A 171 -12.20 5.14 12.66
C GLY A 171 -11.58 3.75 12.66
N SER A 172 -12.42 2.71 12.61
CA SER A 172 -11.94 1.33 12.58
C SER A 172 -11.37 1.01 11.21
N VAL A 173 -10.31 0.20 11.17
CA VAL A 173 -9.64 -0.15 9.91
C VAL A 173 -9.48 -1.65 9.78
N GLN A 174 -9.80 -2.16 8.60
CA GLN A 174 -9.52 -3.50 8.13
C GLN A 174 -9.09 -3.42 6.66
N SER A 175 -7.77 -3.39 6.44
CA SER A 175 -7.13 -3.20 5.13
C SER A 175 -5.98 -4.16 4.94
N GLY A 176 -5.66 -4.45 3.68
CA GLY A 176 -4.64 -5.43 3.38
C GLY A 176 -4.07 -5.38 1.98
N LEU A 177 -3.45 -6.51 1.65
CA LEU A 177 -2.91 -6.88 0.35
C LEU A 177 -3.81 -7.95 -0.23
N LEU A 178 -4.42 -7.68 -1.40
CA LEU A 178 -5.12 -8.69 -2.18
C LEU A 178 -4.23 -9.09 -3.34
N SER A 179 -3.98 -10.38 -3.48
CA SER A 179 -3.25 -10.93 -4.63
C SER A 179 -4.12 -11.95 -5.34
N MET A 180 -4.13 -11.91 -6.67
CA MET A 180 -4.99 -12.76 -7.50
C MET A 180 -4.22 -13.32 -8.70
N SER A 181 -4.52 -14.54 -9.13
CA SER A 181 -3.89 -15.18 -10.28
C SER A 181 -4.85 -16.05 -11.10
N LYS A 182 -4.67 -16.09 -12.42
CA LYS A 182 -5.33 -17.10 -13.30
C LYS A 182 -4.72 -18.51 -13.17
N TYR A 183 -3.64 -18.66 -12.40
CA TYR A 183 -2.82 -19.86 -12.32
C TYR A 183 -2.84 -20.44 -10.91
N HIS A 184 -2.61 -21.74 -10.80
CA HIS A 184 -2.59 -22.47 -9.55
C HIS A 184 -1.56 -21.91 -8.57
N MET A 185 -2.02 -21.34 -7.46
CA MET A 185 -1.20 -20.99 -6.32
C MET A 185 -1.07 -22.20 -5.39
N GLN A 186 0.16 -22.70 -5.22
CA GLN A 186 0.44 -23.86 -4.37
C GLN A 186 0.46 -23.47 -2.88
N SER A 187 1.04 -22.32 -2.56
CA SER A 187 1.09 -21.82 -1.19
C SER A 187 1.14 -20.30 -1.15
N ALA A 188 0.71 -19.73 -0.01
CA ALA A 188 0.83 -18.31 0.27
C ALA A 188 1.10 -18.07 1.75
N VAL A 189 2.04 -17.16 2.02
CA VAL A 189 2.48 -16.81 3.37
C VAL A 189 2.56 -15.30 3.51
N ARG A 190 1.95 -14.76 4.57
CA ARG A 190 2.18 -13.38 5.01
C ARG A 190 3.47 -13.31 5.81
N ARG A 191 4.37 -12.43 5.38
CA ARG A 191 5.62 -12.09 6.06
C ARG A 191 5.56 -10.70 6.66
N LYS A 192 5.84 -10.59 7.96
CA LYS A 192 5.76 -9.33 8.69
C LYS A 192 7.00 -8.46 8.39
N TYR A 193 6.77 -7.17 8.18
CA TYR A 193 7.82 -6.16 8.19
C TYR A 193 8.06 -5.59 9.60
N PRO A 194 9.29 -5.19 9.94
CA PRO A 194 9.55 -4.41 11.13
C PRO A 194 8.84 -3.05 11.02
N VAL A 195 8.20 -2.64 12.10
CA VAL A 195 7.43 -1.41 12.24
C VAL A 195 7.79 -0.75 13.58
N SER A 196 7.49 0.54 13.73
CA SER A 196 7.78 1.26 14.98
C SER A 196 6.99 0.66 16.15
N SER A 197 7.66 0.49 17.30
CA SER A 197 7.05 0.07 18.57
C SER A 197 6.71 1.24 19.50
N ALA A 198 6.97 2.48 19.10
CA ALA A 198 6.70 3.65 19.95
C ALA A 198 5.20 3.76 20.28
N PHE A 199 4.91 4.20 21.51
CA PHE A 199 3.59 4.04 22.13
C PHE A 199 2.44 4.65 21.33
N ILE A 200 2.62 5.83 20.73
CA ILE A 200 1.59 6.47 19.91
C ILE A 200 1.58 5.91 18.49
N SER A 201 2.77 5.80 17.86
CA SER A 201 2.85 5.35 16.47
C SER A 201 2.35 3.92 16.29
N LYS A 202 2.46 3.04 17.29
CA LYS A 202 2.00 1.66 17.17
C LYS A 202 0.49 1.57 16.90
N PHE A 203 -0.31 2.54 17.32
CA PHE A 203 -1.76 2.56 17.09
C PHE A 203 -2.14 3.10 15.71
N THR A 204 -1.33 3.99 15.14
CA THR A 204 -1.59 4.65 13.85
C THR A 204 -0.82 4.02 12.69
N ASP A 205 0.24 3.26 12.96
CA ASP A 205 1.09 2.63 11.96
C ASP A 205 0.56 1.26 11.54
N LEU A 206 0.61 1.01 10.24
CA LEU A 206 0.16 -0.22 9.60
C LEU A 206 0.95 -1.42 10.14
N ASP A 207 0.34 -2.60 10.19
CA ASP A 207 1.06 -3.85 10.45
C ASP A 207 1.69 -4.34 9.14
N ARG A 208 2.64 -3.52 8.66
CA ARG A 208 3.29 -3.64 7.34
C ARG A 208 3.74 -5.07 7.12
N CYS A 209 3.48 -5.57 5.92
CA CYS A 209 3.81 -6.93 5.54
C CYS A 209 4.01 -7.02 4.03
N PHE A 210 4.44 -8.20 3.60
CA PHE A 210 4.37 -8.63 2.21
C PHE A 210 3.81 -10.05 2.15
N THR A 211 3.24 -10.42 1.01
CA THR A 211 2.69 -11.76 0.78
C THR A 211 3.56 -12.49 -0.21
N VAL A 212 4.12 -13.64 0.19
CA VAL A 212 4.90 -14.53 -0.68
C VAL A 212 3.98 -15.61 -1.21
N MET A 213 3.91 -15.78 -2.52
CA MET A 213 3.05 -16.76 -3.20
C MET A 213 3.90 -17.64 -4.11
N HIS A 214 3.70 -18.95 -4.00
CA HIS A 214 4.44 -19.96 -4.77
C HIS A 214 3.54 -20.50 -5.88
N TYR A 215 3.99 -20.38 -7.12
CA TYR A 215 3.30 -20.88 -8.32
C TYR A 215 4.18 -21.92 -9.04
N PRO A 216 3.76 -23.19 -9.09
CA PRO A 216 4.53 -24.22 -9.76
C PRO A 216 4.58 -24.00 -11.27
N ILE A 217 5.76 -24.27 -11.83
CA ILE A 217 6.04 -24.27 -13.26
C ILE A 217 6.17 -25.72 -13.72
N LYS A 218 5.56 -26.05 -14.86
CA LYS A 218 5.76 -27.34 -15.53
C LYS A 218 7.26 -27.61 -15.70
N GLY A 219 7.74 -28.73 -15.16
CA GLY A 219 9.17 -29.09 -15.18
C GLY A 219 9.91 -28.87 -13.86
N GLY A 220 9.26 -28.37 -12.80
CA GLY A 220 9.71 -28.58 -11.40
C GLY A 220 10.24 -27.37 -10.62
N LYS A 221 10.40 -26.19 -11.23
CA LYS A 221 10.73 -24.92 -10.52
C LYS A 221 9.46 -24.12 -10.21
N GLU A 222 9.59 -23.06 -9.42
CA GLU A 222 8.47 -22.18 -9.06
C GLU A 222 8.70 -20.73 -9.48
N LEU A 223 7.60 -20.04 -9.77
CA LEU A 223 7.55 -18.58 -9.76
C LEU A 223 7.08 -18.12 -8.38
N ILE A 224 7.91 -17.35 -7.72
CA ILE A 224 7.60 -16.65 -6.48
C ILE A 224 7.13 -15.25 -6.83
N VAL A 225 5.87 -14.96 -6.51
CA VAL A 225 5.32 -13.61 -6.63
C VAL A 225 5.14 -13.03 -5.24
N ILE A 226 5.64 -11.81 -5.04
CA ILE A 226 5.55 -11.08 -3.80
C ILE A 226 4.74 -9.81 -3.99
N ASN A 227 3.66 -9.66 -3.21
CA ASN A 227 2.92 -8.39 -3.07
C ASN A 227 3.48 -7.65 -1.86
N SER A 228 4.10 -6.48 -2.07
CA SER A 228 4.77 -5.70 -1.02
C SER A 228 4.10 -4.35 -0.81
N HIS A 229 4.05 -3.90 0.45
CA HIS A 229 3.71 -2.52 0.79
C HIS A 229 4.55 -2.03 1.97
N MET A 230 5.57 -1.23 1.67
CA MET A 230 6.56 -0.75 2.66
C MET A 230 6.07 0.47 3.45
N SER A 231 6.77 0.84 4.52
CA SER A 231 6.43 2.01 5.34
C SER A 231 6.65 3.35 4.62
N ALA A 232 5.62 4.18 4.56
CA ALA A 232 5.68 5.58 4.10
C ALA A 232 6.44 6.50 5.07
N TYR A 233 6.03 6.52 6.35
CA TYR A 233 6.60 7.43 7.35
C TYR A 233 7.67 6.73 8.19
N ASP A 234 8.93 7.10 7.97
CA ASP A 234 10.07 6.56 8.71
C ASP A 234 11.11 7.66 8.92
N LYS A 235 10.96 8.40 10.03
CA LYS A 235 11.86 9.48 10.40
C LYS A 235 13.28 8.91 10.59
N GLY A 236 14.18 9.24 9.66
CA GLY A 236 15.56 8.75 9.65
C GLY A 236 15.80 7.44 8.89
N GLY A 237 14.80 6.89 8.18
CA GLY A 237 14.98 5.79 7.22
C GLY A 237 15.39 4.42 7.80
N LYS A 238 15.25 4.24 9.12
CA LYS A 238 15.69 3.01 9.82
C LYS A 238 14.78 1.83 9.53
N MET A 239 13.46 2.03 9.55
CA MET A 239 12.48 0.98 9.27
C MET A 239 12.56 0.51 7.82
N ARG A 240 12.59 1.43 6.85
CA ARG A 240 12.67 1.09 5.41
C ARG A 240 13.92 0.27 5.09
N LYS A 241 15.07 0.63 5.66
CA LYS A 241 16.31 -0.16 5.52
C LYS A 241 16.16 -1.57 6.10
N ALA A 242 15.55 -1.70 7.29
CA ALA A 242 15.31 -3.01 7.91
C ALA A 242 14.30 -3.86 7.11
N GLN A 243 13.26 -3.23 6.55
CA GLN A 243 12.28 -3.87 5.68
C GLN A 243 12.94 -4.40 4.40
N MET A 244 13.78 -3.58 3.75
CA MET A 244 14.54 -4.01 2.56
C MET A 244 15.46 -5.17 2.89
N LYS A 245 16.13 -5.17 4.06
CA LYS A 245 17.00 -6.30 4.46
C LYS A 245 16.22 -7.61 4.58
N ILE A 246 15.01 -7.60 5.14
CA ILE A 246 14.18 -8.80 5.26
C ILE A 246 13.67 -9.26 3.90
N LEU A 247 13.20 -8.33 3.05
CA LEU A 247 12.77 -8.65 1.69
C LEU A 247 13.93 -9.28 0.89
N SER A 248 15.11 -8.65 0.92
CA SER A 248 16.33 -9.15 0.26
C SER A 248 16.67 -10.58 0.69
N LYS A 249 16.63 -10.86 2.00
CA LYS A 249 16.90 -12.22 2.50
C LYS A 249 15.93 -13.26 1.93
N VAL A 250 14.64 -12.92 1.81
CA VAL A 250 13.62 -13.83 1.26
C VAL A 250 13.85 -14.06 -0.22
N ILE A 251 14.00 -12.99 -1.02
CA ILE A 251 14.15 -13.13 -2.47
C ILE A 251 15.47 -13.81 -2.86
N GLU A 252 16.56 -13.57 -2.13
CA GLU A 252 17.84 -14.25 -2.35
C GLU A 252 17.75 -15.75 -2.05
N ALA A 253 17.03 -16.14 -0.99
CA ALA A 253 16.86 -17.55 -0.65
C ALA A 253 16.08 -18.30 -1.74
N GLU A 254 14.98 -17.72 -2.21
CA GLU A 254 14.17 -18.29 -3.30
C GLU A 254 14.96 -18.38 -4.61
N TYR A 255 15.70 -17.32 -4.96
CA TYR A 255 16.52 -17.35 -6.17
C TYR A 255 17.64 -18.40 -6.08
N LYS A 256 18.28 -18.57 -4.92
CA LYS A 256 19.30 -19.63 -4.70
C LYS A 256 18.73 -21.05 -4.79
N ALA A 257 17.44 -21.24 -4.49
CA ALA A 257 16.75 -22.51 -4.74
C ALA A 257 16.47 -22.77 -6.24
N GLY A 258 16.78 -21.80 -7.10
CA GLY A 258 16.56 -21.85 -8.54
C GLY A 258 15.17 -21.39 -8.97
N ASN A 259 14.43 -20.71 -8.10
CA ASN A 259 13.12 -20.17 -8.42
C ASN A 259 13.22 -18.84 -9.19
N TYR A 260 12.14 -18.47 -9.85
CA TYR A 260 11.95 -17.15 -10.45
C TYR A 260 11.28 -16.26 -9.44
N VAL A 261 11.70 -15.01 -9.29
CA VAL A 261 11.18 -14.13 -8.25
C VAL A 261 10.74 -12.80 -8.84
N ILE A 262 9.50 -12.40 -8.56
CA ILE A 262 8.92 -11.10 -8.88
C ILE A 262 8.40 -10.49 -7.58
N VAL A 263 8.89 -9.30 -7.23
CA VAL A 263 8.30 -8.44 -6.20
C VAL A 263 7.58 -7.31 -6.91
N GLY A 264 6.28 -7.15 -6.68
CA GLY A 264 5.52 -5.99 -7.12
C GLY A 264 4.86 -5.30 -5.93
N GLY A 265 4.71 -3.98 -6.00
CA GLY A 265 4.08 -3.25 -4.93
C GLY A 265 4.37 -1.77 -4.92
N ASP A 266 3.89 -1.16 -3.83
CA ASP A 266 4.21 0.19 -3.41
C ASP A 266 5.41 0.14 -2.44
N PHE A 267 6.54 0.67 -2.91
CA PHE A 267 7.76 0.69 -2.12
C PHE A 267 7.86 1.90 -1.20
N ASN A 268 6.99 2.91 -1.32
CA ASN A 268 7.11 4.18 -0.59
C ASN A 268 8.50 4.84 -0.73
N HIS A 269 9.15 4.61 -1.88
CA HIS A 269 10.41 5.22 -2.28
C HIS A 269 10.31 5.64 -3.74
N ALA A 270 10.93 6.77 -4.10
CA ALA A 270 11.25 7.06 -5.48
C ALA A 270 12.16 5.95 -6.04
N LEU A 271 11.71 5.29 -7.10
CA LEU A 271 12.42 4.23 -7.80
C LEU A 271 13.47 4.83 -8.75
N GLY A 272 14.61 5.17 -8.16
CA GLY A 272 15.70 5.89 -8.82
C GLY A 272 15.79 7.35 -8.39
N ARG A 273 17.02 7.80 -8.13
CA ARG A 273 17.29 9.16 -7.66
C ARG A 273 16.88 10.24 -8.65
N ASP A 274 16.97 9.93 -9.94
CA ASP A 274 16.52 10.77 -11.05
C ASP A 274 15.03 11.08 -10.98
N MET A 275 14.21 10.17 -10.44
CA MET A 275 12.76 10.36 -10.31
C MET A 275 12.35 11.25 -9.14
N LEU A 276 13.28 11.66 -8.26
CA LEU A 276 12.96 12.57 -7.15
C LEU A 276 12.48 13.95 -7.60
N THR A 277 13.01 14.44 -8.72
CA THR A 277 12.78 15.81 -9.21
C THR A 277 12.34 15.86 -10.66
N HIS A 278 12.01 14.71 -11.25
CA HIS A 278 11.74 14.60 -12.69
C HIS A 278 10.45 15.31 -13.13
N PHE A 279 9.38 15.18 -12.35
CA PHE A 279 8.08 15.73 -12.71
C PHE A 279 7.91 17.18 -12.26
N ASP A 280 7.19 17.97 -13.06
CA ASP A 280 6.81 19.34 -12.70
C ASP A 280 5.91 19.36 -11.45
N HIS A 281 6.30 20.17 -10.47
CA HIS A 281 5.57 20.34 -9.21
C HIS A 281 5.89 21.71 -8.60
N GLN A 282 5.01 22.19 -7.72
CA GLN A 282 5.20 23.42 -6.94
C GLN A 282 5.42 23.16 -5.45
N GLU A 283 5.39 21.92 -5.00
CA GLU A 283 5.75 21.51 -3.63
C GLU A 283 7.28 21.45 -3.44
N LYS A 284 7.74 21.53 -2.19
CA LYS A 284 9.06 21.03 -1.82
C LYS A 284 9.02 19.50 -1.83
N ILE A 285 10.16 18.86 -2.09
CA ILE A 285 10.25 17.39 -2.00
C ILE A 285 9.82 16.97 -0.59
N PRO A 286 8.76 16.15 -0.45
CA PRO A 286 8.27 15.79 0.87
C PRO A 286 9.32 15.02 1.67
N SER A 287 9.46 15.36 2.94
CA SER A 287 10.48 14.76 3.83
C SER A 287 10.33 13.25 4.05
N TRP A 288 9.16 12.70 3.73
CA TRP A 288 8.90 11.26 3.81
C TRP A 288 9.49 10.48 2.64
N VAL A 289 9.71 11.13 1.48
CA VAL A 289 10.23 10.49 0.27
C VAL A 289 11.66 10.03 0.49
N SER A 290 11.94 8.78 0.16
CA SER A 290 13.30 8.22 0.09
C SER A 290 13.55 7.60 -1.27
N VAL A 291 14.79 7.23 -1.54
CA VAL A 291 15.17 6.63 -2.82
C VAL A 291 15.46 5.15 -2.64
N LEU A 292 14.93 4.33 -3.53
CA LEU A 292 15.36 2.96 -3.73
C LEU A 292 16.21 2.91 -5.01
N ASP A 293 17.51 2.74 -4.85
CA ASP A 293 18.44 2.61 -5.97
C ASP A 293 18.71 1.14 -6.30
N GLN A 294 19.00 0.84 -7.57
CA GLN A 294 19.38 -0.50 -8.04
C GLN A 294 20.51 -1.14 -7.21
N LYS A 295 21.49 -0.34 -6.75
CA LYS A 295 22.61 -0.80 -5.91
C LYS A 295 22.20 -1.31 -4.53
N MET A 296 20.98 -1.01 -4.08
CA MET A 296 20.44 -1.46 -2.80
C MET A 296 19.81 -2.85 -2.90
N LEU A 297 19.63 -3.36 -4.12
CA LEU A 297 19.08 -4.69 -4.38
C LEU A 297 20.19 -5.76 -4.35
N PRO A 298 19.85 -7.01 -4.05
CA PRO A 298 20.79 -8.12 -4.20
C PRO A 298 21.33 -8.22 -5.64
N LYS A 299 22.56 -8.71 -5.79
CA LYS A 299 23.30 -8.72 -7.08
C LYS A 299 22.55 -9.39 -8.25
N ASP A 300 21.66 -10.34 -7.96
CA ASP A 300 20.94 -11.13 -8.96
C ASP A 300 19.53 -10.62 -9.25
N PHE A 301 19.23 -9.40 -8.78
CA PHE A 301 17.94 -8.74 -8.91
C PHE A 301 18.07 -7.40 -9.61
N ILE A 302 17.04 -7.05 -10.37
CA ILE A 302 16.94 -5.78 -11.08
C ILE A 302 15.62 -5.10 -10.77
N MET A 303 15.66 -3.79 -10.60
CA MET A 303 14.48 -2.93 -10.58
C MET A 303 14.07 -2.67 -12.03
N VAL A 304 12.87 -3.08 -12.41
CA VAL A 304 12.40 -2.93 -13.79
C VAL A 304 11.98 -1.49 -14.02
N THR A 305 12.66 -0.82 -14.95
CA THR A 305 12.34 0.55 -15.37
C THR A 305 11.19 0.51 -16.38
N ALA A 306 10.08 1.18 -16.09
CA ALA A 306 8.97 1.29 -17.02
C ALA A 306 9.33 2.16 -18.23
N THR A 307 8.90 1.75 -19.42
CA THR A 307 9.30 2.42 -20.68
C THR A 307 8.75 3.84 -20.86
N ASN A 308 7.76 4.20 -20.07
CA ASN A 308 7.14 5.52 -20.06
C ASN A 308 7.27 6.21 -18.69
N ARG A 309 8.19 5.76 -17.82
CA ARG A 309 8.35 6.29 -16.46
C ARG A 309 8.60 7.80 -16.39
N GLU A 310 9.16 8.38 -17.45
CA GLU A 310 9.44 9.82 -17.52
C GLU A 310 8.20 10.66 -17.88
N ARG A 311 7.11 10.00 -18.29
CA ARG A 311 5.87 10.64 -18.74
C ARG A 311 4.69 10.35 -17.82
N VAL A 312 4.76 9.28 -17.04
CA VAL A 312 3.67 8.83 -16.17
C VAL A 312 4.25 8.53 -14.80
N ALA A 313 3.95 9.39 -13.83
CA ALA A 313 4.25 9.13 -12.42
C ALA A 313 3.30 8.06 -11.86
N THR A 314 3.78 7.29 -10.90
CA THR A 314 2.97 6.23 -10.27
C THR A 314 2.30 6.68 -8.99
N VAL A 315 2.77 7.77 -8.36
CA VAL A 315 2.20 8.30 -7.11
C VAL A 315 2.25 9.82 -7.09
N ARG A 316 1.27 10.44 -6.43
CA ARG A 316 1.25 11.88 -6.10
C ARG A 316 1.21 12.10 -4.58
N SER A 317 1.59 13.29 -4.14
CA SER A 317 1.33 13.74 -2.76
C SER A 317 -0.16 13.94 -2.49
N THR A 318 -0.53 13.88 -1.20
CA THR A 318 -1.92 13.95 -0.75
C THR A 318 -2.16 14.91 0.41
N ASP A 319 -1.18 15.78 0.73
CA ASP A 319 -1.36 16.90 1.67
C ASP A 319 -2.29 18.00 1.14
N MET A 320 -2.71 17.90 -0.12
CA MET A 320 -3.79 18.67 -0.72
C MET A 320 -4.49 17.86 -1.82
N LYS A 321 -5.66 18.36 -2.26
CA LYS A 321 -6.37 17.83 -3.43
C LYS A 321 -5.50 17.85 -4.67
N TYR A 322 -5.76 16.94 -5.60
CA TYR A 322 -4.97 16.85 -6.83
C TYR A 322 -5.10 18.12 -7.67
N ARG A 323 -3.95 18.70 -7.98
CA ARG A 323 -3.75 19.88 -8.81
C ARG A 323 -2.58 19.55 -9.75
N PRO A 324 -2.84 19.32 -11.04
CA PRO A 324 -1.80 19.04 -12.02
C PRO A 324 -0.68 20.07 -11.97
N LYS A 325 0.57 19.60 -12.04
CA LYS A 325 1.80 20.42 -11.95
C LYS A 325 2.01 21.17 -10.62
N VAL A 326 1.16 20.97 -9.62
CA VAL A 326 1.31 21.53 -8.28
C VAL A 326 1.75 20.46 -7.29
N ASN A 327 1.00 19.36 -7.19
CA ASN A 327 1.38 18.23 -6.33
C ASN A 327 2.72 17.63 -6.75
N TYR A 328 3.51 17.25 -5.76
CA TYR A 328 4.66 16.39 -5.93
C TYR A 328 4.23 15.05 -6.54
N GLN A 329 5.02 14.57 -7.48
CA GLN A 329 4.79 13.31 -8.19
C GLN A 329 6.12 12.58 -8.36
N THR A 330 6.09 11.25 -8.27
CA THR A 330 7.25 10.41 -8.53
C THR A 330 6.84 9.00 -8.97
N VAL A 331 7.82 8.16 -9.26
CA VAL A 331 7.63 6.72 -9.51
C VAL A 331 7.91 6.00 -8.20
N GLY A 332 6.86 5.62 -7.49
CA GLY A 332 6.90 4.92 -6.19
C GLY A 332 6.55 3.43 -6.23
N ASP A 333 5.93 3.01 -7.33
CA ASP A 333 5.38 1.67 -7.55
C ASP A 333 6.11 1.00 -8.69
N GLY A 334 6.25 -0.32 -8.63
CA GLY A 334 6.88 -1.04 -9.73
C GLY A 334 7.25 -2.46 -9.38
N PHE A 335 8.31 -2.96 -10.02
CA PHE A 335 8.72 -4.35 -9.91
C PHE A 335 10.22 -4.51 -9.70
N ILE A 336 10.58 -5.46 -8.83
CA ILE A 336 11.92 -6.04 -8.71
C ILE A 336 11.85 -7.48 -9.19
N ILE A 337 12.75 -7.90 -10.07
CA ILE A 337 12.77 -9.26 -10.62
C ILE A 337 14.15 -9.90 -10.51
N SER A 338 14.21 -11.22 -10.45
CA SER A 338 15.44 -11.98 -10.60
C SER A 338 15.92 -12.02 -12.07
N LYS A 339 17.24 -12.12 -12.29
CA LYS A 339 17.87 -12.09 -13.64
C LYS A 339 17.47 -13.22 -14.59
N ASN A 340 16.93 -14.32 -14.08
CA ASN A 340 16.36 -15.43 -14.86
C ASN A 340 14.98 -15.08 -15.48
N ILE A 341 14.44 -13.89 -15.27
CA ILE A 341 13.21 -13.39 -15.90
C ILE A 341 13.56 -12.37 -16.99
N LYS A 342 12.92 -12.47 -18.17
CA LYS A 342 12.88 -11.36 -19.16
C LYS A 342 11.60 -10.57 -18.91
N ALA A 343 11.68 -9.25 -18.81
CA ALA A 343 10.49 -8.45 -18.55
C ALA A 343 10.56 -7.04 -19.13
N LYS A 344 9.38 -6.43 -19.30
CA LYS A 344 9.17 -5.05 -19.72
C LYS A 344 8.03 -4.44 -18.92
N ALA A 345 8.27 -3.28 -18.31
CA ALA A 345 7.26 -2.55 -17.54
C ALA A 345 6.68 -1.36 -18.32
N THR A 346 5.44 -1.00 -17.99
CA THR A 346 4.74 0.19 -18.50
C THR A 346 3.78 0.69 -17.44
N ASP A 347 3.82 2.00 -17.17
CA ASP A 347 2.92 2.66 -16.24
C ASP A 347 1.60 2.97 -16.93
N ILE A 348 0.49 2.65 -16.29
CA ILE A 348 -0.85 2.87 -16.82
C ILE A 348 -1.37 4.19 -16.24
N ASN A 349 -1.50 5.22 -17.08
CA ASN A 349 -2.03 6.50 -16.63
C ASN A 349 -3.55 6.42 -16.43
N THR A 350 -3.99 6.34 -15.17
CA THR A 350 -5.40 6.48 -14.78
C THR A 350 -5.75 7.93 -14.43
N ASP A 351 -4.78 8.84 -14.59
CA ASP A 351 -4.89 10.25 -14.25
C ASP A 351 -5.30 10.40 -12.79
N TYR A 352 -4.86 9.51 -11.87
CA TYR A 352 -5.22 9.54 -10.45
C TYR A 352 -6.73 9.59 -10.13
N ARG A 353 -7.59 9.12 -11.05
CA ARG A 353 -9.05 9.26 -10.91
C ARG A 353 -9.64 8.38 -9.82
N TYR A 354 -8.99 7.25 -9.53
CA TYR A 354 -9.52 6.21 -8.65
C TYR A 354 -8.65 6.00 -7.40
N ALA A 355 -7.40 6.44 -7.45
CA ALA A 355 -6.44 6.46 -6.36
C ALA A 355 -5.38 7.53 -6.67
N ASP A 356 -4.60 7.93 -5.67
CA ASP A 356 -3.40 8.75 -5.80
C ASP A 356 -2.22 7.99 -6.43
N HIS A 357 -2.41 6.70 -6.67
CA HIS A 357 -1.48 5.89 -7.45
C HIS A 357 -2.00 5.59 -8.86
N ASN A 358 -1.07 5.36 -9.78
CA ASN A 358 -1.29 4.79 -11.10
C ASN A 358 -0.73 3.35 -11.13
N PRO A 359 -1.45 2.36 -11.72
CA PRO A 359 -0.99 0.99 -11.76
C PRO A 359 0.22 0.81 -12.68
N VAL A 360 1.09 -0.14 -12.34
CA VAL A 360 2.24 -0.53 -13.17
C VAL A 360 2.01 -1.93 -13.71
N ARG A 361 2.15 -2.10 -15.03
CA ARG A 361 2.08 -3.39 -15.71
C ARG A 361 3.47 -3.91 -16.03
N LEU A 362 3.70 -5.19 -15.75
CA LEU A 362 4.88 -5.92 -16.19
C LEU A 362 4.46 -7.06 -17.12
N GLY A 363 4.96 -7.06 -18.36
CA GLY A 363 4.97 -8.25 -19.21
C GLY A 363 6.26 -9.02 -18.95
N PHE A 364 6.18 -10.34 -18.76
CA PHE A 364 7.36 -11.15 -18.41
C PHE A 364 7.32 -12.57 -18.98
N SER A 365 8.49 -13.15 -19.19
CA SER A 365 8.66 -14.56 -19.54
C SER A 365 9.74 -15.21 -18.69
N LEU A 366 9.49 -16.45 -18.26
CA LEU A 366 10.42 -17.27 -17.49
C LEU A 366 11.40 -17.94 -18.48
N LYS A 367 12.70 -17.71 -18.31
CA LYS A 367 13.75 -18.25 -19.20
C LYS A 367 14.02 -19.72 -18.95
#